data_AF-A0A2V6ACP3-F1
#
_entry.id   AF-A0A2V6ACP3-F1
#
_cell.length_a   1.000
_cell.length_b   1.000
_cell.length_c   1.000
_cell.angle_alpha   90.00
_cell.angle_beta   90.00
_cell.angle_gamma   90.00
#
_symmetry.space_group_name_H-M   'P 1'
#
loop_
_entity.id
_entity.type
_entity.pdbx_description
1 polymer ?
#
loop_
_entity_poly.entity_id
_entity_poly.type
_entity_poly.pdbx_seq_one_letter_code
_entity_poly.pdbx_strand_id
1 'polypeptide(L)'
;MKTLELLPPSETMYRALVNRDPSFEGIFYAGVRTTGIFCRPTCSAKKPARENVDFFATPSEALHDGYRPCLRCHPMDPDKRPPKLIERLRTEVERAPGGRLTDKELAAMAIDPSTARRQFKRH
;
A
#
# COMPACT_ATOMS: atom_id res chain seq x y z
N MET A 1 25.77 4.28 13.76
CA MET A 1 25.23 5.64 13.91
C MET A 1 23.76 5.57 13.54
N LYS A 2 22.86 5.81 14.50
CA LYS A 2 21.42 5.47 14.44
C LYS A 2 20.65 6.48 13.55
N THR A 3 19.97 6.00 12.52
CA THR A 3 19.05 6.73 11.62
C THR A 3 17.79 7.31 12.31
N LEU A 4 17.71 7.22 13.65
CA LEU A 4 16.54 7.59 14.45
C LEU A 4 16.32 9.11 14.59
N GLU A 5 17.31 9.95 14.29
CA GLU A 5 17.19 11.41 14.48
C GLU A 5 16.36 12.15 13.42
N LEU A 6 15.96 11.47 12.33
CA LEU A 6 15.20 12.09 11.22
C LEU A 6 13.72 11.68 11.17
N LEU A 7 13.26 10.83 12.10
CA LEU A 7 11.87 10.38 12.11
C LEU A 7 10.95 11.36 12.86
N PRO A 8 9.72 11.59 12.37
CA PRO A 8 8.71 12.31 13.11
C PRO A 8 8.46 11.67 14.49
N PRO A 9 7.88 12.40 15.46
CA PRO A 9 7.51 11.81 16.74
C PRO A 9 6.62 10.57 16.56
N SER A 10 6.81 9.56 17.43
CA SER A 10 6.05 8.30 17.37
C SER A 10 4.53 8.50 17.43
N GLU A 11 4.06 9.55 18.11
CA GLU A 11 2.65 9.98 18.10
C GLU A 11 2.17 10.34 16.69
N THR A 12 2.94 11.18 15.99
CA THR A 12 2.63 11.62 14.63
C THR A 12 2.64 10.44 13.67
N MET A 13 3.64 9.55 13.79
CA MET A 13 3.71 8.34 12.97
C MET A 13 2.58 7.37 13.27
N TYR A 14 2.19 7.19 14.53
CA TYR A 14 1.04 6.35 14.89
C TYR A 14 -0.27 6.93 14.35
N ARG A 15 -0.48 8.24 14.48
CA ARG A 15 -1.65 8.92 13.90
C ARG A 15 -1.70 8.76 12.39
N ALA A 16 -0.57 8.95 11.70
CA ALA A 16 -0.45 8.73 10.26
C ALA A 16 -0.76 7.27 9.88
N LEU A 17 -0.27 6.30 10.66
CA LEU A 17 -0.57 4.89 10.48
C LEU A 17 -2.06 4.62 10.62
N VAL A 18 -2.72 5.11 11.68
CA VAL A 18 -4.16 4.91 11.91
C VAL A 18 -4.99 5.54 10.79
N ASN A 19 -4.66 6.77 10.39
CA ASN A 19 -5.36 7.53 9.35
C ASN A 19 -5.04 7.05 7.92
N ARG A 20 -4.04 6.16 7.75
CA ARG A 20 -3.52 5.72 6.44
C ARG A 20 -3.07 6.90 5.58
N ASP A 21 -2.38 7.85 6.20
CA ASP A 21 -1.96 9.09 5.57
C ASP A 21 -0.86 8.82 4.50
N PRO A 22 -1.14 9.06 3.20
CA PRO A 22 -0.18 8.83 2.14
C PRO A 22 1.00 9.81 2.15
N SER A 23 0.90 10.95 2.85
CA SER A 23 2.01 11.90 2.96
C SER A 23 3.22 11.34 3.74
N PHE A 24 3.00 10.29 4.53
CA PHE A 24 4.05 9.61 5.29
C PHE A 24 4.61 8.37 4.58
N GLU A 25 4.14 8.06 3.37
CA GLU A 25 4.64 6.94 2.58
C GLU A 25 6.15 7.11 2.31
N GLY A 26 6.95 6.11 2.66
CA GLY A 26 8.41 6.15 2.51
C GLY A 26 9.17 6.91 3.61
N ILE A 27 8.47 7.62 4.51
CA ILE A 27 9.09 8.28 5.66
C ILE A 27 9.40 7.27 6.77
N PHE A 28 8.48 6.34 7.03
CA PHE A 28 8.65 5.32 8.04
C PHE A 28 7.95 4.01 7.68
N TYR A 29 8.33 2.94 8.37
CA TYR A 29 7.71 1.63 8.35
C TYR A 29 7.27 1.26 9.76
N ALA A 30 6.09 0.67 9.90
CA ALA A 30 5.55 0.25 11.19
C ALA A 30 5.67 -1.26 11.35
N GLY A 31 6.50 -1.71 12.30
CA GLY A 31 6.59 -3.10 12.76
C GLY A 31 5.56 -3.38 13.84
N VAL A 32 4.82 -4.47 13.69
CA VAL A 32 3.80 -4.89 14.65
C VAL A 32 4.34 -6.03 15.50
N ARG A 33 4.68 -5.76 16.75
CA ARG A 33 5.37 -6.69 17.66
C ARG A 33 4.62 -8.01 17.84
N THR A 34 3.29 -7.96 17.90
CA THR A 34 2.44 -9.16 18.09
C THR A 34 2.42 -10.12 16.90
N THR A 35 2.71 -9.63 15.69
CA THR A 35 2.69 -10.47 14.47
C THR A 35 4.08 -10.67 13.87
N GLY A 36 5.06 -9.86 14.29
CA GLY A 36 6.39 -9.80 13.70
C GLY A 36 6.32 -9.38 12.23
N ILE A 37 5.37 -8.51 11.86
CA ILE A 37 5.18 -8.04 10.48
C ILE A 37 5.41 -6.52 10.43
N PHE A 38 6.18 -6.04 9.45
CA PHE A 38 6.28 -4.61 9.18
C PHE A 38 5.50 -4.18 7.94
N CYS A 39 4.94 -2.97 7.98
CA CYS A 39 4.02 -2.43 7.00
C CYS A 39 4.35 -0.97 6.63
N ARG A 40 3.79 -0.52 5.50
CA ARG A 40 3.68 0.89 5.11
C ARG A 40 2.61 1.61 5.95
N PRO A 41 2.69 2.95 6.14
CA PRO A 41 1.67 3.72 6.86
C PRO A 41 0.27 3.61 6.25
N THR A 42 0.20 3.52 4.92
CA THR A 42 -1.05 3.38 4.14
C THR A 42 -1.65 1.97 4.15
N CYS A 43 -1.03 1.01 4.84
CA CYS A 43 -1.48 -0.38 4.84
C CYS A 43 -2.94 -0.51 5.29
N SER A 44 -3.73 -1.26 4.52
CA SER A 44 -5.16 -1.47 4.79
C SER A 44 -5.43 -2.53 5.85
N ALA A 45 -4.40 -3.11 6.47
CA ALA A 45 -4.54 -4.10 7.54
C ALA A 45 -5.20 -3.49 8.79
N LYS A 46 -5.72 -4.36 9.66
CA LYS A 46 -6.23 -3.95 10.98
C LYS A 46 -5.12 -3.23 11.75
N LYS A 47 -5.42 -2.04 12.26
CA LYS A 47 -4.43 -1.22 12.96
C LYS A 47 -4.20 -1.80 14.36
N PRO A 48 -2.94 -2.09 14.72
CA PRO A 48 -2.60 -2.59 16.06
C PRO A 48 -2.70 -1.47 17.11
N ALA A 49 -2.75 -1.85 18.39
CA ALA A 49 -2.61 -0.89 19.48
C ALA A 49 -1.19 -0.29 19.48
N ARG A 50 -1.08 0.99 19.85
CA ARG A 50 0.17 1.76 19.81
C ARG A 50 1.34 1.08 20.52
N GLU A 51 1.08 0.47 21.68
CA GLU A 51 2.08 -0.24 22.49
C GLU A 51 2.76 -1.42 21.75
N ASN A 52 2.13 -1.92 20.69
CA ASN A 52 2.60 -3.03 19.88
C ASN A 52 3.21 -2.57 18.55
N VAL A 53 3.51 -1.27 18.40
CA VAL A 53 4.07 -0.69 17.18
C VAL A 53 5.46 -0.15 17.43
N ASP A 54 6.42 -0.68 16.68
CA ASP A 54 7.77 -0.14 16.55
C ASP A 54 7.89 0.55 15.19
N PHE A 55 8.68 1.63 15.11
CA PHE A 55 8.84 2.44 13.90
C PHE A 55 10.27 2.37 13.39
N PHE A 56 10.42 2.21 12.07
CA PHE A 56 11.69 2.06 11.38
C PHE A 56 11.81 3.08 10.26
N ALA A 57 13.01 3.61 10.01
CA ALA A 57 13.25 4.54 8.91
C ALA A 57 13.34 3.80 7.57
N THR A 58 13.89 2.57 7.59
CA THR A 58 14.05 1.77 6.37
C THR A 58 13.47 0.36 6.54
N PRO A 59 13.09 -0.31 5.44
CA PRO A 59 12.72 -1.73 5.48
C PRO A 59 13.84 -2.63 6.00
N SER A 60 15.10 -2.24 5.72
CA SER A 60 16.27 -3.01 6.14
C SER A 60 16.42 -3.03 7.67
N GLU A 61 16.10 -1.93 8.35
CA GLU A 61 16.10 -1.88 9.81
C GLU A 61 15.03 -2.82 10.40
N ALA A 62 13.82 -2.80 9.84
CA ALA A 62 12.76 -3.71 10.27
C ALA A 62 13.14 -5.18 10.08
N LEU A 63 13.79 -5.53 8.95
CA LEU A 63 14.28 -6.88 8.68
C LEU A 63 15.38 -7.29 9.67
N HIS A 64 16.29 -6.38 9.99
CA HIS A 64 17.37 -6.63 10.95
C HIS A 64 16.82 -6.90 12.36
N ASP A 65 15.76 -6.20 12.75
CA ASP A 65 15.04 -6.41 14.01
C ASP A 65 14.11 -7.64 13.99
N GLY A 66 14.14 -8.46 12.94
CA GLY A 66 13.44 -9.73 12.85
C GLY A 66 11.99 -9.63 12.35
N TYR A 67 11.55 -8.48 11.85
CA TYR A 67 10.23 -8.32 11.28
C TYR A 67 10.18 -8.86 9.84
N ARG A 68 9.06 -9.48 9.48
CA ARG A 68 8.78 -9.97 8.13
C ARG A 68 7.97 -8.95 7.32
N PRO A 69 8.18 -8.85 6.00
CA PRO A 69 7.45 -7.90 5.17
C PRO A 69 5.97 -8.29 5.05
N CYS A 70 5.07 -7.31 5.15
CA CYS A 70 3.64 -7.54 4.99
C CYS A 70 3.28 -7.96 3.55
N LEU A 71 2.59 -9.10 3.43
CA LEU A 71 2.04 -9.60 2.16
C LEU A 71 0.83 -8.82 1.64
N ARG A 72 0.35 -7.80 2.33
CA ARG A 72 -0.75 -6.95 1.86
C ARG A 72 -0.22 -5.70 1.20
N CYS A 73 0.55 -4.90 1.96
CA CYS A 73 1.12 -3.66 1.45
C CYS A 73 2.46 -3.85 0.72
N HIS A 74 3.08 -5.03 0.78
CA HIS A 74 4.37 -5.34 0.11
C HIS A 74 5.38 -4.20 0.31
N PRO A 75 5.84 -3.95 1.55
CA PRO A 75 6.69 -2.81 1.87
C PRO A 75 8.05 -2.83 1.13
N MET A 76 8.46 -4.00 0.64
CA MET A 76 9.67 -4.20 -0.15
C MET A 76 9.49 -3.93 -1.65
N ASP A 77 8.26 -3.80 -2.14
CA ASP A 77 7.96 -3.61 -3.56
C ASP A 77 7.48 -2.17 -3.79
N PRO A 78 8.38 -1.22 -4.11
CA PRO A 78 8.03 0.19 -4.35
C PRO A 78 7.07 0.39 -5.53
N ASP A 79 6.93 -0.62 -6.41
CA ASP A 79 6.23 -0.53 -7.69
C ASP A 79 4.77 -0.99 -7.64
N LYS A 80 4.13 -1.01 -6.46
CA LYS A 80 2.65 -0.95 -6.39
C LYS A 80 2.11 0.44 -6.75
N ARG A 81 2.55 0.91 -7.92
CA ARG A 81 1.78 1.68 -8.90
C ARG A 81 0.38 1.04 -9.04
N PRO A 82 -0.68 1.80 -9.40
CA PRO A 82 -1.99 1.25 -9.76
C PRO A 82 -1.84 -0.16 -10.38
N PRO A 83 -2.53 -1.20 -9.86
CA PRO A 83 -2.28 -2.57 -10.32
C PRO A 83 -2.28 -2.57 -11.84
N LYS A 84 -1.26 -3.12 -12.53
CA LYS A 84 -1.08 -3.02 -14.00
C LYS A 84 -2.39 -3.11 -14.82
N LEU A 85 -3.35 -3.87 -14.29
CA LEU A 85 -4.74 -3.91 -14.70
C LEU A 85 -5.44 -2.54 -14.85
N ILE A 86 -5.37 -1.61 -13.89
CA ILE A 86 -6.05 -0.32 -13.98
C ILE A 86 -5.36 0.66 -14.93
N GLU A 87 -4.04 0.62 -15.05
CA GLU A 87 -3.34 1.38 -16.10
C GLU A 87 -3.79 0.90 -17.48
N ARG A 88 -3.79 -0.43 -17.67
CA ARG A 88 -4.34 -1.06 -18.88
C ARG A 88 -5.79 -0.64 -19.11
N LEU A 89 -6.66 -0.70 -18.10
CA LEU A 89 -8.06 -0.31 -18.23
C LEU A 89 -8.23 1.17 -18.60
N ARG A 90 -7.43 2.09 -18.03
CA ARG A 90 -7.47 3.52 -18.39
C ARG A 90 -7.09 3.73 -19.85
N THR A 91 -5.99 3.11 -20.29
CA THR A 91 -5.55 3.19 -21.69
C THR A 91 -6.62 2.65 -22.66
N GLU A 92 -7.29 1.55 -22.31
CA GLU A 92 -8.33 0.98 -23.16
C GLU A 92 -9.60 1.86 -23.17
N VAL A 93 -9.97 2.50 -22.06
CA VAL A 93 -11.08 3.48 -22.02
C VAL A 93 -10.78 4.68 -22.92
N GLU A 94 -9.55 5.17 -22.91
CA GLU A 94 -9.12 6.30 -23.76
C GLU A 94 -9.13 5.94 -25.26
N ARG A 95 -8.87 4.67 -25.61
CA ARG A 95 -8.88 4.19 -27.00
C ARG A 95 -10.29 3.83 -27.52
N ALA A 96 -11.24 3.56 -26.63
CA ALA A 96 -12.57 3.13 -27.01
C ALA A 96 -13.37 4.29 -27.65
N PRO A 97 -14.06 4.06 -28.79
CA PRO A 97 -14.95 5.06 -29.38
C PRO A 97 -16.07 5.42 -28.40
N GLY A 98 -16.09 6.68 -27.94
CA GLY A 98 -17.07 7.16 -26.96
C GLY A 98 -16.68 6.98 -25.49
N GLY A 99 -15.43 6.59 -25.19
CA GLY A 99 -14.89 6.60 -23.83
C GLY A 99 -15.54 5.60 -22.87
N ARG A 100 -16.09 4.50 -23.41
CA ARG A 100 -16.82 3.48 -22.64
C ARG A 100 -16.35 2.10 -23.07
N LEU A 101 -16.06 1.24 -22.10
CA LEU A 101 -15.93 -0.20 -22.32
C LEU A 101 -17.20 -0.93 -21.88
N THR A 102 -17.62 -1.86 -22.71
CA THR A 102 -18.70 -2.81 -22.42
C THR A 102 -18.16 -4.05 -21.71
N ASP A 103 -19.02 -4.75 -20.99
CA ASP A 103 -18.67 -5.99 -20.30
C ASP A 103 -18.14 -7.06 -21.26
N LYS A 104 -18.61 -7.06 -22.52
CA LYS A 104 -18.16 -7.98 -23.57
C LYS A 104 -16.70 -7.72 -23.97
N GLU A 105 -16.29 -6.45 -24.05
CA GLU A 105 -14.90 -6.05 -24.36
C GLU A 105 -13.97 -6.35 -23.19
N LEU A 106 -14.41 -6.13 -21.95
CA LEU A 106 -13.67 -6.52 -20.75
C LEU A 106 -13.43 -8.03 -20.70
N ALA A 107 -14.47 -8.83 -20.97
CA ALA A 107 -14.37 -10.29 -21.02
C ALA A 107 -13.43 -10.76 -22.14
N ALA A 108 -13.46 -10.12 -23.33
CA ALA A 108 -12.54 -10.41 -24.42
C ALA A 108 -11.06 -10.14 -24.07
N MET A 109 -10.79 -9.25 -23.11
CA MET A 109 -9.45 -8.98 -22.58
C MET A 109 -9.06 -9.85 -21.39
N ALA A 110 -9.87 -10.87 -21.07
CA ALA A 110 -9.74 -11.72 -19.87
C ALA A 110 -9.81 -10.92 -18.55
N ILE A 111 -10.56 -9.82 -18.54
CA ILE A 111 -10.81 -9.01 -17.36
C ILE A 111 -12.25 -9.22 -16.93
N ASP A 112 -12.46 -9.75 -15.73
CA ASP A 112 -13.79 -9.83 -15.15
C ASP A 112 -14.38 -8.42 -14.94
N PRO A 113 -15.60 -8.13 -15.45
CA PRO A 113 -16.21 -6.80 -15.33
C PRO A 113 -16.39 -6.32 -13.89
N SER A 114 -16.65 -7.24 -12.95
CA SER A 114 -16.78 -6.89 -11.53
C SER A 114 -15.43 -6.43 -10.94
N THR A 115 -14.34 -7.05 -11.38
CA THR A 115 -12.97 -6.69 -11.03
C THR A 115 -12.62 -5.32 -11.61
N ALA A 116 -12.91 -5.06 -12.88
CA ALA A 116 -12.68 -3.75 -13.50
C ALA A 116 -13.42 -2.63 -12.75
N ARG A 117 -14.72 -2.80 -12.48
CA ARG A 117 -15.55 -1.84 -11.71
C ARG A 117 -15.00 -1.59 -10.31
N ARG A 118 -14.60 -2.66 -9.60
CA ARG A 118 -14.04 -2.54 -8.24
C ARG A 118 -12.71 -1.79 -8.24
N GLN A 119 -11.87 -2.00 -9.25
CA GLN A 119 -10.60 -1.29 -9.35
C GLN A 119 -10.81 0.20 -9.64
N PHE A 120 -11.70 0.56 -10.58
CA PHE A 120 -12.04 1.97 -10.87
C PHE A 120 -12.72 2.70 -9.69
N LYS A 121 -13.42 2.00 -8.79
CA LYS A 121 -13.97 2.62 -7.57
C LYS A 121 -12.94 2.84 -6.47
N ARG A 122 -11.81 2.13 -6.53
CA ARG A 122 -10.79 2.11 -5.47
C ARG A 122 -9.65 3.10 -5.73
N HIS A 123 -9.54 3.62 -6.96
CA HIS A 123 -8.48 4.47 -7.48
C HIS A 123 -9.09 5.61 -8.28
#